data_AF-A0A2J4PB39-F1
#
_entry.id   AF-A0A2J4PB39-F1
#
_cell.length_a   1.000
_cell.length_b   1.000
_cell.length_c   1.000
_cell.angle_alpha   90.00
_cell.angle_beta   90.00
_cell.angle_gamma   90.00
#
_symmetry.space_group_name_H-M   'P 1'
#
loop_
_entity.id
_entity.type
_entity.pdbx_description
1 polymer ?
#
loop_
_entity_poly.entity_id
_entity_poly.type
_entity_poly.pdbx_seq_one_letter_code
_entity_poly.pdbx_strand_id
1 'polypeptide(L)' 'MTNADCIVDSFDPEVSPKNKRQLTVSYVRRLPDRRLVPALLMKGQWLAAAGFSTGTRVEVRVMEGCIVLTAV' A
#
# COMPACT_ATOMS: atom_id res chain seq x y z
N MET A 1 -35.59 17.08 -22.66
CA MET A 1 -34.47 16.13 -22.84
C MET A 1 -33.57 16.30 -21.63
N THR A 2 -33.70 15.41 -20.66
CA THR A 2 -32.91 15.46 -19.43
C THR A 2 -31.74 14.50 -19.62
N ASN A 3 -30.57 15.02 -19.97
CA ASN A 3 -29.34 14.23 -19.90
C ASN A 3 -28.98 14.11 -18.42
N ALA A 4 -29.34 12.99 -17.82
CA ALA A 4 -28.76 12.57 -16.56
C ALA A 4 -27.32 12.15 -16.87
N ASP A 5 -26.38 13.04 -16.59
CA ASP A 5 -24.96 12.71 -16.57
C ASP A 5 -24.74 11.77 -15.38
N CYS A 6 -24.95 10.48 -15.63
CA CYS A 6 -24.65 9.41 -14.70
C CYS A 6 -23.14 9.43 -14.45
N ILE A 7 -22.72 10.04 -13.34
CA ILE A 7 -21.41 9.78 -12.74
C ILE A 7 -21.50 8.33 -12.26
N VAL A 8 -21.15 7.40 -13.14
CA VAL A 8 -20.90 6.01 -12.77
C VAL A 8 -19.60 6.07 -11.97
N ASP A 9 -19.73 6.09 -10.64
CA ASP A 9 -18.64 5.65 -9.77
C ASP A 9 -18.30 4.22 -10.23
N SER A 10 -17.16 4.07 -10.90
CA SER A 10 -16.69 2.75 -11.31
C SER A 10 -16.44 1.92 -10.06
N PHE A 11 -17.36 1.00 -9.77
CA PHE A 11 -17.24 0.00 -8.70
C PHE A 11 -16.21 -1.09 -9.01
N ASP A 12 -15.41 -0.90 -10.06
CA ASP A 12 -14.31 -1.80 -10.34
C ASP A 12 -13.30 -1.70 -9.20
N PRO A 13 -12.96 -2.83 -8.54
CA PRO A 13 -11.96 -2.79 -7.49
C PRO A 13 -10.64 -2.34 -8.13
N GLU A 14 -10.15 -1.18 -7.71
CA GLU A 14 -8.86 -0.59 -8.13
C GLU A 14 -7.71 -1.61 -8.02
N VAL A 15 -7.87 -2.60 -7.13
CA VAL A 15 -6.99 -3.77 -7.00
C VAL A 15 -7.69 -5.02 -7.52
N SER A 16 -7.23 -5.55 -8.66
CA SER A 16 -7.66 -6.87 -9.11
C SER A 16 -7.32 -7.94 -8.05
N PRO A 17 -8.16 -8.98 -7.85
CA PRO A 17 -7.91 -10.04 -6.87
C PRO A 17 -6.53 -10.71 -7.02
N LYS A 18 -5.99 -10.74 -8.24
CA LYS A 18 -4.66 -11.27 -8.57
C LYS A 18 -3.51 -10.47 -7.92
N ASN A 19 -3.75 -9.18 -7.66
CA ASN A 19 -2.76 -8.25 -7.10
C ASN A 19 -2.97 -8.01 -5.59
N LYS A 20 -4.00 -8.60 -4.98
CA LYS A 20 -4.22 -8.52 -3.53
C LYS A 20 -3.21 -9.40 -2.79
N ARG A 21 -2.44 -8.81 -1.89
CA ARG A 21 -1.49 -9.51 -1.01
C ARG A 21 -1.87 -9.25 0.45
N GLN A 22 -1.98 -10.31 1.23
CA GLN A 22 -2.19 -10.21 2.68
C GLN A 22 -0.83 -10.32 3.37
N LEU A 23 -0.57 -9.41 4.31
CA LEU A 23 0.66 -9.36 5.08
C LEU A 23 0.32 -9.20 6.56
N THR A 24 1.12 -9.82 7.41
CA THR A 24 0.99 -9.69 8.86
C THR A 24 2.00 -8.68 9.36
N VAL A 25 1.54 -7.77 10.22
CA VAL A 25 2.44 -6.85 10.94
C VAL A 25 3.37 -7.66 11.82
N SER A 26 4.67 -7.49 11.59
CA SER A 26 5.74 -8.09 12.37
C SER A 26 6.37 -7.05 13.29
N TYR A 27 7.59 -7.31 13.78
CA TYR A 27 8.37 -6.35 14.56
C TYR A 27 9.82 -6.30 14.10
N VAL A 28 10.46 -5.16 14.35
CA VAL A 28 11.92 -5.01 14.35
C VAL A 28 12.41 -4.66 15.75
N ARG A 29 13.59 -5.16 16.12
CA ARG A 29 14.25 -4.80 17.37
C ARG A 29 15.12 -3.58 17.16
N ARG A 30 14.84 -2.49 17.89
CA ARG A 30 15.77 -1.35 17.96
C ARG A 30 16.77 -1.57 19.09
N LEU A 31 18.06 -1.53 18.77
CA LEU A 31 19.17 -1.53 19.73
C LEU A 31 19.64 -0.09 19.96
N PRO A 32 20.07 0.29 21.18
CA PRO A 32 20.36 -0.57 22.35
C PRO A 32 19.14 -0.89 23.24
N ASP A 33 18.03 -0.17 23.08
CA ASP A 33 16.89 -0.18 24.03
C ASP A 33 16.06 -1.49 24.02
N ARG A 34 16.40 -2.44 23.13
CA ARG A 34 15.74 -3.75 22.93
C ARG A 34 14.22 -3.68 22.69
N ARG A 35 13.67 -2.51 22.37
CA ARG A 35 12.24 -2.32 22.13
C ARG A 35 11.83 -2.98 20.82
N LEU A 36 10.68 -3.65 20.85
CA LEU A 36 10.01 -4.18 19.67
C LEU A 36 9.19 -3.04 19.05
N VAL A 37 9.45 -2.74 17.78
CA VAL A 37 8.73 -1.73 17.01
C VAL A 37 7.93 -2.44 15.92
N PRO A 38 6.62 -2.19 15.78
CA PRO A 38 5.82 -2.76 14.70
C PRO A 38 6.40 -2.45 13.32
N ALA A 39 6.40 -3.44 12.43
CA ALA A 39 6.96 -3.31 11.09
C ALA A 39 6.17 -4.12 10.06
N LEU A 40 5.89 -3.48 8.93
CA LEU A 40 5.35 -4.13 7.74
C LEU A 40 6.50 -4.45 6.78
N LEU A 41 6.71 -5.72 6.46
CA LEU A 41 7.73 -6.14 5.50
C LEU A 41 7.05 -6.61 4.20
N MET A 42 7.30 -5.88 3.11
CA MET A 42 6.90 -6.26 1.77
C MET A 42 8.12 -6.75 0.99
N LYS A 43 8.02 -7.92 0.35
CA LYS A 43 9.09 -8.49 -0.48
C LYS A 43 8.51 -9.13 -1.73
N GLY A 44 9.28 -9.07 -2.82
CA GLY A 44 9.00 -9.78 -4.06
C GLY A 44 9.13 -8.91 -5.30
N GLN A 45 9.33 -9.56 -6.46
CA GLN A 45 9.48 -8.90 -7.76
C GLN A 45 8.24 -8.06 -8.16
N TRP A 46 7.08 -8.36 -7.56
CA TRP A 46 5.85 -7.61 -7.77
C TRP A 46 5.95 -6.14 -7.33
N LEU A 47 6.84 -5.81 -6.39
CA LEU A 47 7.06 -4.41 -5.97
C LEU A 47 7.62 -3.58 -7.13
N ALA A 48 8.60 -4.09 -7.87
CA ALA A 48 9.14 -3.41 -9.04
C ALA A 48 8.09 -3.25 -10.14
N ALA A 49 7.26 -4.28 -10.37
CA ALA A 49 6.14 -4.20 -11.32
C ALA A 49 5.06 -3.17 -10.89
N ALA A 50 4.95 -2.89 -9.59
CA ALA A 50 4.08 -1.85 -9.03
C ALA A 50 4.75 -0.46 -8.94
N GLY A 51 5.95 -0.30 -9.50
CA GLY A 51 6.69 0.97 -9.48
C GLY A 51 7.59 1.19 -8.26
N PHE A 52 7.62 0.29 -7.28
CA PHE A 52 8.45 0.38 -6.07
C PHE A 52 9.82 -0.29 -6.27
N SER A 53 10.59 0.19 -7.24
CA SER A 53 11.96 -0.30 -7.50
C SER A 53 12.97 0.26 -6.47
N THR A 54 14.18 -0.33 -6.40
CA THR A 54 15.25 0.17 -5.52
C THR A 54 15.58 1.63 -5.82
N GLY A 55 15.58 2.48 -4.79
CA GLY A 55 15.84 3.92 -4.94
C GLY A 55 14.61 4.77 -5.28
N THR A 56 13.45 4.15 -5.51
CA THR A 56 12.19 4.88 -5.73
C THR A 56 11.81 5.64 -4.46
N ARG A 57 11.49 6.93 -4.61
CA ARG A 57 10.96 7.74 -3.51
C ARG A 57 9.49 7.37 -3.29
N VAL A 58 9.06 7.31 -2.04
CA VAL A 58 7.70 6.90 -1.68
C VAL A 58 7.10 7.93 -0.74
N GLU A 59 5.89 8.38 -1.06
CA GLU A 59 5.03 9.12 -0.15
C GLU A 59 4.22 8.12 0.70
N VAL A 60 4.14 8.37 2.01
CA VAL A 60 3.41 7.54 2.96
C VAL A 60 2.32 8.39 3.61
N ARG A 61 1.06 8.00 3.43
CA ARG A 61 -0.10 8.61 4.11
C ARG A 61 -0.66 7.63 5.12
N VAL A 62 -0.83 8.08 6.36
CA VAL A 62 -1.26 7.25 7.49
C VAL A 62 -2.62 7.71 7.97
N MET A 63 -3.57 6.77 8.05
CA MET A 63 -4.92 6.94 8.56
C MET A 63 -5.21 5.84 9.58
N GLU A 64 -6.28 5.97 10.37
CA GLU A 64 -6.70 4.90 11.27
C GLU A 64 -7.00 3.63 10.47
N GLY A 65 -6.27 2.54 10.77
CA GLY A 65 -6.44 1.24 10.10
C GLY A 65 -5.97 1.17 8.64
N CYS A 66 -5.43 2.25 8.07
CA CYS A 66 -5.05 2.29 6.64
C CYS A 66 -3.73 3.05 6.42
N ILE A 67 -2.87 2.49 5.56
CA ILE A 67 -1.65 3.15 5.08
C ILE A 67 -1.69 3.12 3.55
N VAL A 68 -1.54 4.29 2.94
CA VAL A 68 -1.43 4.42 1.49
C VAL A 68 0.02 4.73 1.14
N LEU A 69 0.57 3.96 0.21
CA LEU A 69 1.93 4.10 -0.30
C LEU A 69 1.87 4.47 -1.77
N THR A 70 2.55 5.54 -2.16
CA THR A 70 2.57 6.01 -3.55
C THR A 70 4.01 6.30 -3.96
N ALA A 71 4.46 5.73 -5.07
CA ALA A 71 5.75 6.06 -5.66
C ALA A 71 5.69 7.49 -6.24
N VAL A 72 6.77 8.27 -6.05
CA VAL A 72 6.90 9.65 -6.56
C VAL A 72 8.05 9.80 -7.55
#